data_AF-X1TI81-F1
#
_entry.id   AF-X1TI81-F1
#
_cell.length_a   1.000
_cell.length_b   1.000
_cell.length_c   1.000
_cell.angle_alpha   90.00
_cell.angle_beta   90.00
_cell.angle_gamma   90.00
#
_symmetry.space_group_name_H-M   'P 1'
#
loop_
_entity.id
_entity.type
_entity.pdbx_description
1 polymer ?
#
loop_
_entity_poly.entity_id
_entity_poly.type
_entity_poly.pdbx_seq_one_letter_code
_entity_poly.pdbx_strand_id
1 'polypeptide(L)'
;MIYRGCLHVPRMIVGVNTHKDEHVAVVVDKLGVRIGQRNLPTTNTGYVGLEHWASSLGEIDAFGVEGTGSYGAGLARFLRSQGHKVIEVNRPDRSARRRLGKSDAL
;
A
#
# COMPACT_ATOMS: atom_id res chain seq x y z
N MET A 1 27.44 -16.98 -28.23
CA MET A 1 26.51 -15.84 -28.20
C MET A 1 25.61 -16.03 -26.98
N ILE A 2 25.98 -15.43 -25.84
CA ILE A 2 25.22 -15.55 -24.59
C ILE A 2 24.14 -14.47 -24.59
N TYR A 3 22.87 -14.88 -24.60
CA TYR A 3 21.75 -13.97 -24.40
C TYR A 3 21.92 -13.34 -23.02
N ARG A 4 22.28 -12.05 -22.99
CA ARG A 4 22.05 -11.22 -21.80
C ARG A 4 20.54 -11.02 -21.71
N GLY A 5 19.85 -12.00 -21.12
CA GLY A 5 18.45 -11.87 -20.76
C GLY A 5 18.32 -10.66 -19.84
N CYS A 6 17.63 -9.62 -20.29
CA CYS A 6 17.19 -8.54 -19.43
C CYS A 6 16.39 -9.20 -18.30
N LEU A 7 16.88 -9.10 -17.05
CA LEU A 7 16.13 -9.57 -15.89
C LEU A 7 14.82 -8.79 -15.89
N HIS A 8 13.71 -9.49 -16.13
CA HIS A 8 12.39 -8.88 -16.03
C HIS A 8 12.13 -8.63 -14.55
N VAL A 9 12.33 -7.39 -14.11
CA VAL A 9 11.95 -6.98 -12.76
C VAL A 9 10.42 -6.90 -12.72
N PRO A 10 9.76 -7.71 -11.88
CA PRO A 10 8.32 -7.71 -11.85
C PRO A 10 7.82 -6.37 -11.31
N ARG A 11 6.76 -5.85 -11.94
CA ARG A 11 6.18 -4.53 -11.63
C ARG A 11 5.02 -4.69 -10.66
N MET A 12 5.04 -3.91 -9.60
CA MET A 12 4.18 -4.08 -8.42
C MET A 12 3.30 -2.88 -8.15
N ILE A 13 2.10 -3.12 -7.64
CA ILE A 13 1.21 -2.11 -7.07
C ILE A 13 1.00 -2.44 -5.60
N VAL A 14 1.05 -1.42 -4.74
CA VAL A 14 0.86 -1.59 -3.30
C VAL A 14 -0.43 -0.93 -2.85
N GLY A 15 -1.37 -1.69 -2.29
CA GLY A 15 -2.57 -1.15 -1.65
C GLY A 15 -2.37 -1.04 -0.14
N VAL A 16 -2.71 0.10 0.46
CA VAL A 16 -2.57 0.34 1.90
C VAL A 16 -3.89 0.79 2.52
N ASN A 17 -4.42 -0.04 3.41
CA ASN A 17 -5.53 0.28 4.28
C ASN A 17 -5.00 0.90 5.58
N THR A 18 -5.46 2.09 5.92
CA THR A 18 -4.91 2.87 7.04
C THR A 18 -5.85 2.88 8.24
N HIS A 19 -5.31 2.61 9.43
CA HIS A 19 -5.94 2.85 10.72
C HIS A 19 -5.03 3.71 11.61
N LYS A 20 -5.52 4.09 12.79
CA LYS A 20 -4.83 4.99 13.72
C LYS A 20 -3.44 4.46 14.09
N ASP A 21 -3.36 3.21 14.54
CA ASP A 21 -2.14 2.66 15.14
C ASP A 21 -1.35 1.75 14.19
N GLU A 22 -2.02 1.20 13.19
CA GLU A 22 -1.46 0.25 12.24
C GLU A 22 -1.99 0.52 10.82
N HIS A 23 -1.17 0.25 9.81
CA HIS A 23 -1.61 0.13 8.43
C HIS A 23 -1.39 -1.31 7.95
N VAL A 24 -2.25 -1.76 7.04
CA VAL A 24 -2.13 -3.05 6.38
C VAL A 24 -1.85 -2.80 4.92
N ALA A 25 -0.71 -3.29 4.44
CA ALA A 25 -0.27 -3.19 3.06
C ALA A 25 -0.37 -4.55 2.35
N VAL A 26 -0.77 -4.52 1.08
CA VAL A 26 -0.82 -5.67 0.18
C VAL A 26 -0.09 -5.32 -1.10
N VAL A 27 0.82 -6.18 -1.55
CA VAL A 27 1.51 -6.05 -2.84
C VAL A 27 0.84 -6.99 -3.84
N VAL A 28 0.51 -6.47 -5.00
CA VAL A 28 -0.01 -7.22 -6.14
C VAL A 28 0.83 -6.97 -7.39
N ASP A 29 0.87 -7.96 -8.29
CA ASP A 29 1.42 -7.75 -9.62
C ASP A 29 0.40 -7.07 -10.57
N LYS A 30 0.79 -6.89 -11.84
CA LYS A 30 -0.07 -6.30 -12.88
C LYS A 30 -1.31 -7.12 -13.23
N LEU A 31 -1.34 -8.41 -12.90
CA LEU A 31 -2.50 -9.28 -13.08
C LEU A 31 -3.40 -9.30 -11.84
N GLY A 32 -3.03 -8.59 -10.78
CA GLY A 32 -3.76 -8.56 -9.51
C GLY A 32 -3.44 -9.74 -8.59
N VAL A 33 -2.42 -10.55 -8.90
CA VAL A 33 -2.00 -11.66 -8.04
C VAL A 33 -1.34 -11.09 -6.80
N ARG A 34 -1.81 -11.51 -5.62
CA ARG A 34 -1.23 -11.10 -4.33
C ARG A 34 0.14 -11.75 -4.12
N ILE A 35 1.17 -10.91 -4.06
CA ILE A 35 2.57 -11.30 -3.81
C ILE A 35 2.89 -11.33 -2.32
N GLY A 36 2.31 -10.40 -1.54
CA GLY A 36 2.57 -10.33 -0.11
C GLY A 36 1.61 -9.42 0.64
N GLN A 37 1.61 -9.57 1.97
CA GLN A 37 0.86 -8.72 2.90
C GLN A 37 1.74 -8.40 4.11
N ARG A 38 1.66 -7.17 4.61
CA ARG A 38 2.40 -6.75 5.80
C ARG A 38 1.63 -5.72 6.62
N ASN A 39 1.66 -5.91 7.92
CA ASN A 39 1.24 -4.93 8.90
C ASN A 39 2.41 -4.01 9.26
N LEU A 40 2.14 -2.72 9.43
CA LEU A 40 3.14 -1.72 9.80
C LEU A 40 2.57 -0.75 10.84
N PRO A 41 3.37 -0.34 11.84
CA PRO A 41 2.95 0.70 12.78
C PRO A 41 2.84 2.06 12.07
N THR A 42 1.96 2.94 12.56
CA THR A 42 1.82 4.33 12.09
C THR A 42 2.98 5.21 12.58
N THR A 43 4.22 4.86 12.20
CA THR A 43 5.45 5.56 12.59
C THR A 43 6.38 5.70 11.39
N ASN A 44 7.36 6.61 11.47
CA ASN A 44 8.35 6.77 10.40
C ASN A 44 9.13 5.48 10.11
N THR A 45 9.50 4.74 11.17
CA THR A 45 10.13 3.42 11.03
C THR A 45 9.24 2.41 10.32
N GLY A 46 7.93 2.44 10.60
CA GLY A 46 6.95 1.62 9.88
C GLY A 46 6.86 1.96 8.39
N TYR A 47 6.92 3.25 8.05
CA TYR A 47 6.85 3.72 6.66
C TYR A 47 8.10 3.32 5.85
N VAL A 48 9.29 3.52 6.41
CA VAL A 48 10.55 3.04 5.81
C VAL A 48 10.53 1.52 5.65
N GLY A 49 10.06 0.81 6.68
CA GLY A 49 9.94 -0.64 6.64
C GLY A 49 8.99 -1.14 5.55
N LEU A 50 7.89 -0.43 5.29
CA LEU A 50 6.95 -0.73 4.21
C LEU A 50 7.60 -0.53 2.84
N GLU A 51 8.25 0.62 2.60
CA GLU A 51 8.89 0.92 1.32
C GLU A 51 9.97 -0.12 0.98
N HIS A 52 10.88 -0.40 1.92
CA HIS A 52 11.96 -1.36 1.71
C HIS A 52 11.42 -2.76 1.42
N TRP A 53 10.41 -3.19 2.17
CA TRP A 53 9.79 -4.49 1.96
C TRP A 53 9.08 -4.57 0.61
N ALA A 54 8.28 -3.58 0.23
CA ALA A 54 7.61 -3.59 -1.05
C ALA A 54 8.60 -3.58 -2.22
N SER A 55 9.67 -2.78 -2.12
CA SER A 55 10.73 -2.68 -3.13
C SER A 55 11.56 -3.96 -3.24
N SER A 56 11.65 -4.74 -2.15
CA SER A 56 12.31 -6.06 -2.18
C SER A 56 11.54 -7.11 -2.98
N LEU A 57 10.25 -6.88 -3.25
CA LEU A 57 9.41 -7.81 -4.01
C LEU A 57 9.38 -7.50 -5.52
N GLY A 58 9.78 -6.29 -5.91
CA GLY A 58 9.79 -5.84 -7.31
C GLY A 58 9.83 -4.32 -7.42
N GLU A 59 9.77 -3.83 -8.66
CA GLU A 59 9.74 -2.39 -8.92
C GLU A 59 8.32 -1.86 -8.75
N ILE A 60 8.16 -0.81 -7.93
CA ILE A 60 6.85 -0.30 -7.56
C ILE A 60 6.35 0.72 -8.60
N ASP A 61 5.19 0.45 -9.20
CA ASP A 61 4.50 1.37 -10.11
C ASP A 61 3.74 2.46 -9.36
N ALA A 62 3.07 2.10 -8.28
CA ALA A 62 2.28 3.03 -7.46
C ALA A 62 1.91 2.45 -6.09
N PHE A 63 1.64 3.35 -5.15
CA PHE A 63 0.94 3.07 -3.91
C PHE A 63 -0.48 3.62 -3.98
N GLY A 64 -1.48 2.75 -3.83
CA GLY A 64 -2.85 3.13 -3.50
C GLY A 64 -2.99 3.24 -1.99
N VAL A 65 -3.23 4.44 -1.46
CA VAL A 65 -3.33 4.68 -0.02
C VAL A 65 -4.74 5.15 0.30
N GLU A 66 -5.41 4.47 1.23
CA GLU A 66 -6.69 4.92 1.75
C GLU A 66 -6.51 6.10 2.70
N GLY A 67 -7.25 7.19 2.48
CA GLY A 67 -7.39 8.27 3.44
C GLY A 67 -6.12 9.11 3.58
N THR A 68 -5.51 9.54 2.47
CA THR A 68 -4.31 10.41 2.44
C THR A 68 -4.56 11.80 3.05
N GLY A 69 -5.81 12.16 3.35
CA GLY A 69 -6.18 13.33 4.18
C GLY A 69 -6.46 13.01 5.66
N SER A 70 -6.33 11.76 6.10
CA SER A 70 -6.62 11.31 7.48
C SER A 70 -5.49 10.41 8.01
N TYR A 71 -5.78 9.18 8.43
CA TYR A 71 -4.79 8.23 8.96
C TYR A 71 -3.65 7.92 7.97
N GLY A 72 -3.91 8.00 6.66
CA GLY A 72 -2.88 7.81 5.62
C GLY A 72 -2.04 9.05 5.30
N ALA A 73 -2.31 10.22 5.89
CA ALA A 73 -1.63 11.46 5.53
C ALA A 73 -0.12 11.42 5.76
N GLY A 74 0.31 10.85 6.89
CA GLY A 74 1.73 10.68 7.22
C GLY A 74 2.45 9.79 6.21
N LEU A 75 1.89 8.62 5.93
CA LEU A 75 2.44 7.67 4.96
C LEU A 75 2.47 8.26 3.55
N ALA A 76 1.41 8.91 3.11
CA ALA A 76 1.32 9.50 1.77
C ALA A 76 2.38 10.57 1.54
N ARG A 77 2.62 11.42 2.55
CA ARG A 77 3.68 12.43 2.51
C ARG A 77 5.06 11.78 2.46
N PHE A 78 5.29 10.77 3.28
CA PHE A 78 6.55 10.01 3.28
C PHE A 78 6.83 9.42 1.89
N LEU A 79 5.89 8.64 1.33
CA LEU A 79 6.07 7.98 0.03
C LEU A 79 6.31 8.97 -1.12
N ARG A 80 5.56 10.09 -1.14
CA ARG A 80 5.79 11.17 -2.12
C ARG A 80 7.18 11.79 -1.97
N SER A 81 7.68 11.95 -0.75
CA SER A 81 9.04 12.47 -0.52
C SER A 81 10.14 11.53 -1.01
N GLN A 82 9.86 10.23 -1.10
CA GLN A 82 10.76 9.22 -1.68
C GLN A 82 10.59 9.07 -3.21
N GLY A 83 9.76 9.90 -3.84
CA GLY A 83 9.54 9.90 -5.29
C GLY A 83 8.49 8.91 -5.79
N HIS A 84 7.77 8.22 -4.90
CA HIS A 84 6.74 7.27 -5.31
C HIS A 84 5.46 7.96 -5.79
N LYS A 85 4.81 7.34 -6.77
CA LYS A 85 3.44 7.71 -7.16
C LYS A 85 2.45 7.24 -6.09
N VAL A 86 1.71 8.18 -5.50
CA VAL A 86 0.66 7.90 -4.50
C VAL A 86 -0.71 8.29 -5.02
N ILE A 87 -1.62 7.32 -5.06
CA ILE A 87 -3.02 7.46 -5.49
C ILE A 87 -3.93 7.36 -4.26
N GLU A 88 -4.81 8.35 -4.06
CA GLU A 88 -5.87 8.24 -3.05
C GLU A 88 -6.84 7.14 -3.46
N VAL A 89 -7.06 6.18 -2.57
CA VAL A 89 -8.08 5.16 -2.73
C VAL A 89 -9.29 5.57 -1.89
N ASN A 90 -10.30 6.12 -2.56
CA ASN A 90 -11.57 6.41 -1.90
C ASN A 90 -12.23 5.10 -1.46
N ARG A 91 -12.48 4.96 -0.15
CA ARG A 91 -13.45 3.99 0.32
C ARG A 91 -14.86 4.45 -0.04
N PRO A 92 -15.78 3.54 -0.42
CA PRO A 92 -17.20 3.85 -0.30
C PRO A 92 -17.50 4.31 1.13
N ASP A 93 -18.26 5.40 1.22
CA ASP A 93 -18.31 6.35 2.32
C ASP A 93 -18.29 5.72 3.73
N ARG A 94 -17.35 6.18 4.57
CA ARG A 94 -17.25 5.83 5.99
C ARG A 94 -18.54 6.20 6.75
N SER A 95 -19.22 7.27 6.31
CA SER A 95 -20.50 7.73 6.87
C SER A 95 -21.62 6.71 6.61
N ALA A 96 -21.66 6.11 5.42
CA ALA A 96 -22.62 5.09 5.04
C ALA A 96 -22.46 3.81 5.87
N ARG A 97 -21.21 3.34 6.07
CA ARG A 97 -20.94 2.16 6.93
C ARG A 97 -21.26 2.40 8.41
N ARG A 98 -21.05 3.62 8.92
CA ARG A 98 -21.41 3.94 10.31
C ARG A 98 -22.93 3.97 10.53
N ARG A 99 -23.71 4.32 9.48
CA ARG A 99 -25.17 4.20 9.48
C ARG A 99 -25.67 2.77 9.32
N LEU A 100 -24.93 1.94 8.58
CA LEU A 100 -25.35 0.56 8.27
C LEU A 100 -24.96 -0.48 9.35
N GLY A 101 -24.17 -0.11 10.35
CA GLY A 101 -23.74 -1.03 11.40
C GLY A 101 -22.74 -2.07 10.86
N LYS A 102 -21.71 -2.35 11.63
CA LYS A 102 -20.83 -3.48 11.36
C LYS A 102 -21.54 -4.69 11.96
N SER A 103 -22.28 -5.44 11.14
CA SER A 103 -22.77 -6.74 11.57
C SER A 103 -21.59 -7.71 11.57
N ASP A 104 -20.84 -7.74 12.68
CA ASP A 104 -19.95 -8.85 12.98
C ASP A 104 -20.84 -10.03 13.39
N ALA A 105 -21.07 -10.97 12.48
CA ALA A 105 -21.65 -12.27 12.80
C ALA A 105 -20.51 -13.20 13.26
N LEU A 106 -20.72 -13.84 14.42
CA LEU A 106 -19.90 -14.92 14.99
C LEU A 106 -19.83 -16.14 14.06
#